data_AF-A0A7X8ILC3-F1
#
_entry.id   AF-A0A7X8ILC3-F1
#
_cell.length_a   1.000
_cell.length_b   1.000
_cell.length_c   1.000
_cell.angle_alpha   90.00
_cell.angle_beta   90.00
_cell.angle_gamma   90.00
#
_symmetry.space_group_name_H-M   'P 1'
#
loop_
_entity.id
_entity.type
_entity.pdbx_description
1 polymer ?
#
loop_
_entity_poly.entity_id
_entity_poly.type
_entity_poly.pdbx_seq_one_letter_code
_entity_poly.pdbx_strand_id
1 'polypeptide(L)' 'MQPSESDRSNTVVLLYPEVVNQGGRSALYDQVCTLADQGCSVLKIAEKLGIGQGEVRLVLNIYRKMWYKAV' A
#
# COMPACT_ATOMS: atom_id res chain seq x y z
N MET A 1 4.37 40.25 37.70
CA MET A 1 4.07 38.84 37.37
C MET A 1 3.87 38.76 35.87
N GLN A 2 4.78 38.13 35.14
CA GLN A 2 4.62 37.80 33.72
C GLN A 2 4.55 36.28 33.59
N PRO A 3 3.63 35.70 32.80
CA PRO A 3 3.66 34.28 32.51
C PRO A 3 4.69 34.03 31.41
N SER A 4 5.67 33.19 31.74
CA SER A 4 6.73 32.71 30.87
C SER A 4 6.20 31.82 29.75
N GLU A 5 6.94 31.86 28.65
CA GLU A 5 6.67 31.30 27.35
C GLU A 5 6.41 29.78 27.33
N SER A 6 5.35 29.42 26.61
CA SER A 6 5.38 28.41 25.54
C SER A 6 5.99 27.04 25.87
N ASP A 7 5.35 26.29 26.76
CA ASP A 7 5.53 24.83 26.86
C ASP A 7 4.62 24.10 25.83
N ARG A 8 4.75 24.49 24.55
CA ARG A 8 4.05 23.81 23.44
C ARG A 8 4.81 22.53 23.11
N SER A 9 4.52 21.49 23.88
CA SER A 9 4.84 20.11 23.54
C SER A 9 4.12 19.78 22.22
N ASN A 10 4.81 19.98 21.09
CA ASN A 10 4.31 19.63 19.76
C ASN A 10 4.39 18.10 19.61
N THR A 11 3.45 17.40 20.22
CA THR A 11 3.34 15.95 20.07
C THR A 11 2.90 15.65 18.64
N VAL A 12 3.81 15.10 17.83
CA VAL A 12 3.49 14.58 16.51
C VAL A 12 2.65 13.31 16.70
N VAL A 13 1.35 13.42 16.47
CA VAL A 13 0.46 12.25 16.42
C VAL A 13 0.76 11.51 15.12
N LEU A 14 1.46 10.38 15.22
CA LEU A 14 1.59 9.44 14.10
C LEU A 14 0.21 8.80 13.88
N LEU A 15 -0.54 9.33 12.91
CA LEU A 15 -1.87 8.84 12.51
C LEU A 15 -1.83 7.55 11.68
N TYR A 16 -0.62 7.02 11.43
CA TYR A 16 -0.49 5.77 10.71
C TYR A 16 -0.71 4.62 11.69
N PRO A 17 -1.74 3.77 11.48
CA PRO A 17 -1.92 2.60 12.30
C PRO A 17 -0.66 1.73 12.20
N GLU A 18 -0.26 1.14 13.33
CA GLU A 18 0.81 0.15 13.35
C GLU A 18 0.51 -0.91 12.29
N VAL A 19 1.30 -0.90 11.22
CA VAL A 19 1.20 -1.91 10.18
C VAL A 19 1.71 -3.20 10.81
N VAL A 20 0.78 -4.02 11.29
CA VAL A 20 1.06 -5.38 11.74
C VAL A 20 1.71 -6.09 10.55
N ASN A 21 3.03 -6.27 10.64
CA ASN A 21 3.85 -6.85 9.61
C ASN A 21 3.55 -8.35 9.56
N GLN A 22 2.47 -8.70 8.86
CA GLN A 22 2.25 -10.08 8.45
C GLN A 22 3.24 -10.34 7.32
N GLY A 23 4.36 -10.99 7.63
CA GLY A 23 5.37 -11.43 6.66
C GLY A 23 4.86 -12.45 5.62
N GLY A 24 3.54 -12.55 5.43
CA GLY A 24 2.87 -13.32 4.41
C GLY A 24 2.39 -12.42 3.28
N ARG A 25 2.38 -12.97 2.07
CA ARG A 25 1.80 -12.35 0.88
C ARG A 25 0.42 -11.76 1.23
N SER A 26 0.21 -10.47 0.99
CA SER A 26 -1.06 -9.82 1.27
C SER A 26 -2.17 -10.40 0.38
N ALA A 27 -3.35 -10.65 0.94
CA ALA A 27 -4.51 -11.09 0.16
C ALA A 27 -4.85 -10.12 -0.98
N LEU A 28 -4.56 -8.82 -0.81
CA LEU A 28 -4.72 -7.81 -1.86
C LEU A 28 -3.75 -8.04 -3.03
N TYR A 29 -2.50 -8.39 -2.72
CA TYR A 29 -1.48 -8.70 -3.73
C TYR A 29 -1.94 -9.86 -4.61
N ASP A 30 -2.43 -10.95 -4.00
CA ASP A 30 -2.86 -12.14 -4.73
C ASP A 30 -4.08 -11.86 -5.62
N GLN A 31 -5.02 -11.04 -5.13
CA GLN A 31 -6.18 -10.61 -5.93
C GLN A 31 -5.78 -9.77 -7.14
N VAL A 32 -4.85 -8.81 -6.97
CA VAL A 32 -4.34 -7.99 -8.07
C VAL A 32 -3.65 -8.86 -9.12
N CYS A 33 -2.79 -9.80 -8.69
CA CYS A 33 -2.08 -10.69 -9.61
C CYS A 33 -3.06 -11.59 -10.38
N THR A 34 -4.03 -12.19 -9.68
CA THR A 34 -5.04 -13.06 -10.30
C THR A 34 -5.85 -12.32 -11.37
N LEU A 35 -6.29 -11.09 -11.09
CA LEU A 35 -7.06 -10.30 -12.06
C LEU A 35 -6.19 -9.88 -13.26
N ALA A 36 -4.91 -9.60 -13.04
CA ALA A 36 -3.99 -9.27 -14.12
C ALA A 36 -3.69 -10.49 -15.01
N ASP A 37 -3.53 -11.68 -14.43
CA ASP A 37 -3.37 -12.93 -15.17
C ASP A 37 -4.63 -13.30 -15.98
N GLN A 38 -5.81 -12.86 -15.53
CA GLN A 38 -7.06 -12.92 -16.29
C GLN A 38 -7.17 -11.86 -17.41
N GLY A 39 -6.16 -11.01 -17.59
CA GLY A 39 -6.13 -9.97 -18.62
C GLY A 39 -6.92 -8.70 -18.28
N CYS A 40 -7.26 -8.48 -17.00
CA CYS A 40 -7.93 -7.24 -16.60
C CYS A 40 -7.00 -6.02 -16.73
N SER A 41 -7.56 -4.88 -17.17
CA SER A 41 -6.83 -3.62 -17.21
C SER A 41 -6.61 -3.05 -15.80
N VAL A 42 -5.58 -2.23 -15.64
CA VAL A 42 -5.26 -1.55 -14.36
C VAL A 42 -6.45 -0.76 -13.81
N LEU A 43 -7.18 -0.06 -14.68
CA LEU A 43 -8.38 0.69 -14.30
C LEU A 43 -9.45 -0.24 -13.73
N LYS A 44 -9.75 -1.34 -14.42
CA LYS A 44 -10.77 -2.31 -14.01
C LYS A 44 -10.42 -3.00 -12.68
N ILE A 45 -9.13 -3.27 -12.45
CA ILE A 45 -8.65 -3.85 -11.18
C ILE A 45 -8.82 -2.84 -10.04
N ALA A 46 -8.42 -1.59 -10.27
CA ALA A 46 -8.55 -0.51 -9.29
C ALA A 46 -10.01 -0.29 -8.87
N GLU A 47 -10.92 -0.20 -9.85
CA GLU A 47 -12.36 -0.08 -9.60
C GLU A 47 -12.93 -1.28 -8.85
N LYS A 48 -12.55 -2.51 -9.24
CA LYS A 48 -13.07 -3.73 -8.64
C LYS A 48 -12.63 -3.94 -7.20
N LEU A 49 -11.40 -3.51 -6.86
CA LEU A 49 -10.82 -3.69 -5.53
C LEU A 49 -10.94 -2.45 -4.64
N GLY A 50 -11.44 -1.32 -5.17
CA GLY A 50 -11.56 -0.07 -4.43
C GLY A 50 -10.22 0.55 -4.05
N ILE A 51 -9.16 0.31 -4.85
CA ILE A 51 -7.80 0.81 -4.59
C ILE A 51 -7.33 1.76 -5.70
N GLY A 52 -6.27 2.52 -5.42
CA GLY A 52 -5.69 3.44 -6.40
C GLY A 52 -4.97 2.72 -7.55
N GLN A 53 -5.05 3.26 -8.76
CA GLN A 53 -4.29 2.72 -9.90
C GLN A 53 -2.77 2.69 -9.66
N GLY A 54 -2.24 3.63 -8.85
CA GLY A 54 -0.83 3.64 -8.46
C GLY A 54 -0.45 2.41 -7.63
N GLU A 55 -1.32 1.97 -6.73
CA GLU A 55 -1.14 0.78 -5.91
C GLU A 55 -1.18 -0.48 -6.77
N VAL A 56 -2.14 -0.58 -7.69
CA VAL A 56 -2.20 -1.68 -8.67
C VAL A 56 -0.90 -1.74 -9.49
N ARG A 57 -0.42 -0.60 -10.02
CA ARG A 57 0.82 -0.54 -10.81
C ARG A 57 2.04 -0.95 -9.99
N LEU A 58 2.10 -0.56 -8.72
CA LEU A 58 3.17 -0.94 -7.82
C LEU A 58 3.20 -2.46 -7.62
N VAL A 59 2.05 -3.06 -7.30
CA VAL A 59 1.91 -4.52 -7.12
C VAL A 59 2.33 -5.27 -8.38
N LEU A 60 1.84 -4.84 -9.56
CA LEU A 60 2.18 -5.48 -10.84
C LEU A 60 3.67 -5.35 -11.20
N ASN A 61 4.31 -4.22 -10.87
CA ASN A 61 5.74 -4.06 -11.06
C ASN A 61 6.56 -5.00 -10.18
N ILE A 62 6.14 -5.20 -8.93
CA ILE A 62 6.77 -6.17 -8.02
C ILE A 62 6.55 -7.59 -8.56
N TYR A 63 5.32 -7.93 -8.94
CA TYR A 63 4.96 -9.25 -9.47
C TYR A 63 5.83 -9.64 -10.68
N ARG A 64 5.94 -8.74 -11.67
CA ARG A 64 6.78 -8.97 -12.85
C ARG A 64 8.25 -9.17 -12.50
N LYS A 65 8.81 -8.33 -11.60
CA LYS A 65 10.21 -8.45 -11.17
C LYS A 65 10.49 -9.78 -10.46
N MET A 66 9.52 -10.32 -9.72
CA MET A 66 9.64 -11.61 -9.05
C MET A 66 9.59 -12.77 -10.05
N TRP A 67 8.76 -12.67 -11.09
CA TRP A 67 8.72 -13.65 -12.18
C TRP A 67 10.06 -13.80 -12.92
N TYR A 68 10.72 -12.70 -13.26
CA TYR A 68 12.02 -12.74 -13.94
C TYR A 68 13.16 -13.33 -13.11
N LYS A 69 13.00 -13.45 -11.78
CA LYS A 69 13.99 -14.08 -10.91
C LYS A 69 13.76 -15.59 -10.69
N ALA A 70 12.62 -16.11 -11.14
CA ALA A 70 12.22 -17.50 -10.92
C ALA A 70 12.41 -18.39 -12.17
N VAL A 71 12.88 -17.81 -13.29
CA VAL A 71 13.26 -18.47 -14.54
C VAL A 71 14.76 -18.39 -14.69
#